data_AF-A0A6I5CCH1-F1
#
_entry.id   AF-A0A6I5CCH1-F1
#
_cell.length_a   1.000
_cell.length_b   1.000
_cell.length_c   1.000
_cell.angle_alpha   90.00
_cell.angle_beta   90.00
_cell.angle_gamma   90.00
#
_symmetry.space_group_name_H-M   'P 1'
#
loop_
_entity.id
_entity.type
_entity.pdbx_description
1 polymer ?
#
loop_
_entity_poly.entity_id
_entity_poly.type
_entity_poly.pdbx_seq_one_letter_code
_entity_poly.pdbx_strand_id
1 'polypeptide(L)'
;LAAVESGYLKSQLVASHAERRGRIESGQEKIIGVNIFEGTEPNPLTADLDTAIQTVDPAVEDRVVEAVEQWRTTRQESSDRQGMGDPFHFPTVRQALDRLKEAAAGTENLMEATLECARAGVTTGEWAGALREVFGEFRAPTGVSSAPVAVTAEEGSALSGVRRKVDLTARELGVGKLRFLVGKPGLDGHSNGAEQIAVRARDAGFEVVYQGIRLTPEQIVDAALAEDVHAVGLSILSGSHARLVPDVLERLRVAGATDIPVIAGGIIPGGDAEQLRAAGVAAVFTPKDFDITGIIGRIVDEIRKANKLDPLEVPV
;
A
#
# COMPACT_ATOMS: atom_id res chain seq x y z
N LEU A 1 5.17 15.56 -20.22
CA LEU A 1 5.99 15.32 -19.00
C LEU A 1 5.59 16.25 -17.88
N ALA A 2 5.68 17.59 -18.04
CA ALA A 2 5.33 18.56 -16.99
C ALA A 2 3.98 18.33 -16.27
N ALA A 3 2.90 17.98 -16.98
CA ALA A 3 1.59 17.71 -16.35
C ALA A 3 1.53 16.40 -15.53
N VAL A 4 2.41 15.45 -15.83
CA VAL A 4 2.59 14.20 -15.06
C VAL A 4 3.45 14.50 -13.83
N GLU A 5 4.56 15.21 -14.02
CA GLU A 5 5.51 15.58 -12.96
C GLU A 5 4.88 16.50 -11.91
N SER A 6 4.03 17.44 -12.33
CA SER A 6 3.30 18.32 -11.42
C SER A 6 2.24 17.59 -10.58
N GLY A 7 1.91 16.35 -10.91
CA GLY A 7 0.84 15.59 -10.27
C GLY A 7 -0.57 16.00 -10.67
N TYR A 8 -0.74 16.98 -11.57
CA TYR A 8 -2.05 17.46 -12.01
C TYR A 8 -2.93 16.34 -12.56
N LEU A 9 -2.40 15.50 -13.45
CA LEU A 9 -3.19 14.40 -14.01
C LEU A 9 -3.63 13.41 -12.93
N LYS A 10 -2.76 13.13 -11.95
CA LYS A 10 -3.08 12.25 -10.83
C LYS A 10 -4.16 12.85 -9.94
N SER A 11 -4.08 14.15 -9.63
CA SER A 11 -5.10 14.82 -8.80
C SER A 11 -6.47 14.84 -9.47
N GLN A 12 -6.55 15.05 -10.79
CA GLN A 12 -7.80 14.99 -11.54
C GLN A 12 -8.45 13.60 -11.49
N LEU A 13 -7.65 12.54 -11.59
CA LEU A 13 -8.15 11.16 -11.47
C LEU A 13 -8.65 10.85 -10.05
N VAL A 14 -7.92 11.29 -9.02
CA VAL A 14 -8.33 11.14 -7.62
C VAL A 14 -9.65 11.86 -7.36
N ALA A 15 -9.77 13.11 -7.83
CA ALA A 15 -10.97 13.94 -7.69
C ALA A 15 -12.18 13.30 -8.39
N SER A 16 -12.02 12.90 -9.65
CA SER A 16 -13.09 12.25 -10.42
C SER A 16 -13.57 10.95 -9.77
N HIS A 17 -12.65 10.16 -9.20
CA HIS A 17 -13.02 8.95 -8.47
C HIS A 17 -13.73 9.26 -7.15
N ALA A 18 -13.32 10.30 -6.43
CA ALA A 18 -13.97 10.72 -5.19
C ALA A 18 -15.41 11.20 -5.44
N GLU A 19 -15.64 11.98 -6.50
CA GLU A 19 -16.99 12.37 -6.93
C GLU A 19 -17.84 11.15 -7.27
N ARG A 20 -17.29 10.18 -8.02
CA ARG A 20 -18.01 8.95 -8.35
C ARG A 20 -18.37 8.16 -7.10
N ARG A 21 -17.46 8.04 -6.13
CA ARG A 21 -17.72 7.38 -4.86
C ARG A 21 -18.83 8.08 -4.08
N GLY A 22 -18.81 9.41 -4.00
CA GLY A 22 -19.89 10.18 -3.38
C GLY A 22 -21.27 9.91 -3.99
N ARG A 23 -21.36 9.77 -5.32
CA ARG A 23 -22.62 9.42 -6.00
C ARG A 23 -23.10 8.00 -5.71
N ILE A 24 -22.18 7.04 -5.55
CA ILE A 24 -22.54 5.65 -5.20
C ILE A 24 -23.02 5.60 -3.75
N GLU A 25 -22.32 6.26 -2.82
CA GLU A 25 -22.69 6.31 -1.40
C GLU A 25 -24.04 7.00 -1.17
N SER A 26 -24.35 8.05 -1.94
CA SER A 26 -25.65 8.75 -1.85
C SER A 26 -26.80 8.03 -2.55
N GLY A 27 -26.53 6.92 -3.25
CA GLY A 27 -27.51 6.20 -4.05
C GLY A 27 -27.91 6.89 -5.37
N GLN A 28 -27.28 8.03 -5.71
CA GLN A 28 -27.48 8.69 -7.01
C GLN A 28 -27.00 7.80 -8.17
N GLU A 29 -25.87 7.12 -8.01
CA GLU A 29 -25.38 6.09 -8.92
C GLU A 29 -25.69 4.71 -8.34
N LYS A 30 -26.54 3.95 -9.04
CA LYS A 30 -27.01 2.64 -8.58
C LYS A 30 -26.06 1.53 -9.02
N ILE A 31 -25.60 0.73 -8.07
CA ILE A 31 -24.77 -0.44 -8.28
C ILE A 31 -25.51 -1.66 -7.71
N ILE A 32 -26.04 -2.49 -8.61
CA ILE A 32 -26.84 -3.67 -8.27
C ILE A 32 -26.00 -4.65 -7.45
N GLY A 33 -26.53 -5.12 -6.32
CA GLY A 33 -25.84 -6.03 -5.41
C GLY A 33 -24.85 -5.34 -4.46
N VAL A 34 -24.77 -4.00 -4.48
CA VAL A 34 -23.88 -3.23 -3.58
C VAL A 34 -24.66 -2.21 -2.77
N ASN A 35 -25.33 -1.24 -3.41
CA ASN A 35 -26.11 -0.20 -2.71
C ASN A 35 -27.62 -0.26 -2.99
N ILE A 36 -28.03 -1.19 -3.85
CA ILE A 36 -29.43 -1.46 -4.18
C ILE A 36 -29.56 -2.91 -4.62
N PHE A 37 -30.68 -3.55 -4.25
CA PHE A 37 -30.93 -4.96 -4.52
C PHE A 37 -29.77 -5.87 -4.04
N GLU A 38 -29.38 -5.71 -2.78
CA GLU A 38 -28.21 -6.37 -2.18
C GLU A 38 -28.41 -7.88 -1.95
N GLY A 39 -29.67 -8.34 -1.88
CA GLY A 39 -29.99 -9.75 -1.70
C GLY A 39 -29.90 -10.54 -3.01
N THR A 40 -29.36 -11.75 -2.94
CA THR A 40 -29.38 -12.74 -4.02
C THR A 40 -29.48 -14.15 -3.43
N GLU A 41 -29.86 -15.13 -4.25
CA GLU A 41 -29.77 -16.55 -3.88
C GLU A 41 -28.30 -16.92 -3.63
N PRO A 42 -27.99 -17.79 -2.65
CA PRO A 42 -26.62 -18.23 -2.39
C PRO A 42 -25.97 -18.78 -3.66
N ASN A 43 -24.95 -18.10 -4.16
CA ASN A 43 -24.25 -18.53 -5.37
C ASN A 43 -23.36 -19.74 -5.02
N PRO A 44 -23.54 -20.91 -5.65
CA PRO A 44 -22.75 -22.10 -5.37
C PRO A 44 -21.25 -21.93 -5.68
N LEU A 45 -20.86 -20.95 -6.50
CA LEU A 45 -19.46 -20.60 -6.78
C LEU A 45 -18.81 -19.74 -5.68
N THR A 46 -19.62 -19.14 -4.79
CA THR A 46 -19.16 -18.33 -3.66
C THR A 46 -19.63 -18.90 -2.32
N ALA A 47 -20.20 -20.11 -2.32
CA ALA A 47 -20.68 -20.77 -1.11
C ALA A 47 -19.51 -21.20 -0.20
N ASP A 48 -18.34 -21.44 -0.81
CA ASP A 48 -17.07 -21.68 -0.13
C ASP A 48 -16.00 -20.77 -0.78
N LEU A 49 -15.97 -19.51 -0.34
CA LEU A 49 -15.01 -18.52 -0.84
C LEU A 49 -13.57 -18.89 -0.46
N ASP A 50 -13.37 -19.62 0.64
CA ASP A 50 -12.03 -19.98 1.10
C ASP A 50 -11.39 -21.03 0.19
N THR A 51 -12.17 -21.94 -0.42
CA THR A 51 -11.65 -22.85 -1.47
C THR A 51 -11.59 -22.21 -2.87
N ALA A 52 -12.39 -21.17 -3.13
CA ALA A 52 -12.38 -20.49 -4.42
C ALA A 52 -11.18 -19.54 -4.61
N ILE A 53 -10.59 -19.03 -3.52
CA ILE A 53 -9.46 -18.12 -3.57
C ILE A 53 -8.15 -18.91 -3.73
N GLN A 54 -7.52 -18.78 -4.89
CA GLN A 54 -6.21 -19.38 -5.13
C GLN A 54 -5.13 -18.60 -4.41
N THR A 55 -4.41 -19.28 -3.51
CA THR A 55 -3.25 -18.74 -2.81
C THR A 55 -1.97 -19.35 -3.37
N VAL A 56 -0.87 -18.59 -3.30
CA VAL A 56 0.45 -19.08 -3.68
C VAL A 56 1.05 -19.78 -2.46
N ASP A 57 1.53 -21.01 -2.65
CA ASP A 57 2.26 -21.77 -1.62
C ASP A 57 3.52 -20.97 -1.18
N PRO A 58 3.68 -20.65 0.13
CA PRO A 58 4.86 -19.95 0.64
C PRO A 58 6.19 -20.60 0.24
N ALA A 59 6.24 -21.93 0.09
CA ALA A 59 7.46 -22.63 -0.33
C ALA A 59 7.90 -22.27 -1.77
N VAL A 60 7.04 -21.64 -2.58
CA VAL A 60 7.41 -21.09 -3.88
C VAL A 60 8.44 -19.97 -3.71
N GLU A 61 8.24 -19.08 -2.73
CA GLU A 61 9.19 -17.98 -2.46
C GLU A 61 10.55 -18.54 -2.04
N ASP A 62 10.56 -19.49 -1.11
CA ASP A 62 11.79 -20.12 -0.60
C ASP A 62 12.60 -20.78 -1.73
N ARG A 63 11.92 -21.52 -2.62
CA ARG A 63 12.56 -22.14 -3.80
C ARG A 63 13.16 -21.11 -4.76
N VAL A 64 12.50 -19.97 -4.95
CA VAL A 64 13.01 -18.90 -5.82
C VAL A 64 14.21 -18.22 -5.19
N VAL A 65 14.19 -17.97 -3.88
CA VAL A 65 15.34 -17.41 -3.14
C VAL A 65 16.54 -18.33 -3.24
N GLU A 66 16.37 -19.62 -2.95
CA GLU A 66 17.43 -20.63 -3.06
C GLU A 66 17.98 -20.70 -4.50
N ALA A 67 17.11 -20.68 -5.52
CA ALA A 67 17.54 -20.69 -6.91
C ALA A 67 18.36 -19.44 -7.28
N VAL A 68 18.02 -18.26 -6.75
CA VAL A 68 18.79 -17.02 -6.98
C VAL A 68 20.14 -17.06 -6.25
N GLU A 69 20.19 -17.58 -5.03
CA GLU A 69 21.44 -17.75 -4.27
C GLU A 69 22.36 -18.77 -4.95
N GLN A 70 21.82 -19.90 -5.38
CA GLN A 70 22.54 -20.89 -6.16
C GLN A 70 23.03 -20.30 -7.48
N TRP A 71 22.19 -19.54 -8.20
CA TRP A 71 22.59 -18.87 -9.43
C TRP A 71 23.77 -17.92 -9.19
N ARG A 72 23.72 -17.09 -8.13
CA ARG A 72 24.81 -16.15 -7.81
C ARG A 72 26.12 -16.84 -7.46
N THR A 73 26.07 -18.00 -6.82
CA THR A 73 27.26 -18.76 -6.39
C THR A 73 27.82 -19.65 -7.48
N THR A 74 26.98 -20.16 -8.39
CA THR A 74 27.37 -21.11 -9.44
C THR A 74 27.53 -20.47 -10.82
N ARG A 75 27.04 -19.23 -11.02
CA ARG A 75 27.28 -18.50 -12.27
C ARG A 75 28.80 -18.39 -12.48
N GLN A 76 29.25 -18.87 -13.63
CA GLN A 76 30.65 -18.72 -14.02
C GLN A 76 30.92 -17.23 -14.23
N GLU A 77 31.84 -16.67 -13.45
CA GLU A 77 32.40 -15.37 -13.79
C GLU A 77 33.21 -15.53 -15.07
N SER A 78 33.15 -14.53 -15.95
CA SER A 78 33.63 -14.68 -17.31
C SER A 78 35.14 -14.98 -17.44
N SER A 79 35.91 -14.83 -16.36
CA SER A 79 37.29 -15.31 -16.25
C SER A 79 37.40 -16.83 -16.47
N ASP A 80 36.42 -17.61 -16.05
CA ASP A 80 36.45 -19.08 -16.15
C ASP A 80 36.01 -19.57 -17.54
N ARG A 81 35.30 -18.72 -18.30
CA ARG A 81 34.97 -18.97 -19.72
C ARG A 81 36.14 -18.71 -20.67
N GLN A 82 37.23 -18.07 -20.20
CA GLN A 82 38.43 -17.81 -21.01
C GLN A 82 39.23 -19.09 -21.33
N GLY A 83 38.96 -20.20 -20.63
CA GLY A 83 39.64 -21.49 -20.86
C GLY A 83 39.05 -22.35 -21.98
N MET A 84 37.89 -22.00 -22.56
CA MET A 84 37.21 -22.82 -23.58
C MET A 84 36.85 -22.00 -24.81
N GLY A 85 37.84 -21.49 -25.55
CA GLY A 85 37.72 -21.17 -26.98
C GLY A 85 36.53 -20.31 -27.42
N ASP A 86 35.91 -19.54 -26.52
CA ASP A 86 34.76 -18.70 -26.83
C ASP A 86 35.26 -17.43 -27.54
N PRO A 87 34.90 -17.20 -28.81
CA PRO A 87 35.31 -15.99 -29.54
C PRO A 87 34.74 -14.71 -28.91
N PHE A 88 33.73 -14.83 -28.05
CA PHE A 88 33.05 -13.73 -27.41
C PHE A 88 33.53 -13.64 -25.96
N HIS A 89 34.64 -12.93 -25.75
CA HIS A 89 35.14 -12.59 -24.41
C HIS A 89 34.06 -11.80 -23.64
N PHE A 90 33.26 -12.49 -22.83
CA PHE A 90 32.21 -11.82 -22.07
C PHE A 90 32.81 -11.09 -20.85
N PRO A 91 32.23 -9.94 -20.44
CA PRO A 91 32.65 -9.27 -19.21
C PRO A 91 32.20 -10.05 -17.97
N THR A 92 32.94 -9.89 -16.88
CA THR A 92 32.50 -10.36 -15.55
C THR A 92 31.23 -9.61 -15.14
N VAL A 93 30.48 -10.15 -14.18
CA VAL A 93 29.28 -9.48 -13.62
C VAL A 93 29.59 -8.04 -13.19
N ARG A 94 30.72 -7.85 -12.49
CA ARG A 94 31.15 -6.52 -12.05
C ARG A 94 31.43 -5.59 -13.22
N GLN A 95 32.20 -6.05 -14.22
CA GLN A 95 32.49 -5.25 -15.41
C GLN A 95 31.23 -4.88 -16.18
N ALA A 96 30.28 -5.81 -16.32
CA ALA A 96 29.01 -5.56 -17.00
C ALA A 96 28.16 -4.52 -16.24
N LEU A 97 28.08 -4.63 -14.91
CA LEU A 97 27.36 -3.66 -14.07
C LEU A 97 28.03 -2.28 -14.07
N ASP A 98 29.36 -2.20 -14.03
CA ASP A 98 30.09 -0.94 -14.11
C ASP A 98 29.89 -0.28 -15.48
N ARG A 99 29.98 -1.06 -16.57
CA ARG A 99 29.66 -0.59 -17.92
C ARG A 99 28.23 -0.09 -18.07
N LEU A 100 27.27 -0.78 -17.45
CA LEU A 100 25.87 -0.36 -17.41
C LEU A 100 25.70 1.00 -16.70
N LYS A 101 26.37 1.20 -15.58
CA LYS A 101 26.34 2.49 -14.85
C LYS A 101 26.98 3.62 -15.66
N GLU A 102 28.11 3.35 -16.33
CA GLU A 102 28.75 4.32 -17.22
C GLU A 102 27.82 4.72 -18.38
N ALA A 103 27.20 3.73 -19.05
CA ALA A 103 26.24 3.98 -20.12
C ALA A 103 25.02 4.77 -19.62
N ALA A 104 24.53 4.44 -18.41
CA ALA A 104 23.40 5.12 -17.77
C ALA A 104 23.71 6.58 -17.40
N ALA A 105 24.94 6.87 -16.97
CA ALA A 105 25.36 8.24 -16.64
C ALA A 105 25.62 9.10 -17.89
N GLY A 106 25.86 8.46 -19.04
CA GLY A 106 26.10 9.10 -20.32
C GLY A 106 24.84 9.28 -21.17
N THR A 107 25.06 9.39 -22.48
CA THR A 107 23.99 9.48 -23.51
C THR A 107 23.99 8.28 -24.45
N GLU A 108 24.70 7.22 -24.07
CA GLU A 108 24.85 6.03 -24.89
C GLU A 108 23.58 5.17 -24.89
N ASN A 109 23.49 4.25 -25.84
CA ASN A 109 22.40 3.29 -25.87
C ASN A 109 22.59 2.25 -24.74
N LEU A 110 21.68 2.28 -23.76
CA LEU A 110 21.66 1.33 -22.64
C LEU A 110 21.51 -0.15 -23.05
N MET A 111 20.98 -0.43 -24.25
CA MET A 111 20.71 -1.80 -24.71
C MET A 111 22.00 -2.63 -24.81
N GLU A 112 23.11 -2.04 -25.26
CA GLU A 112 24.36 -2.79 -25.42
C GLU A 112 24.90 -3.26 -24.06
N ALA A 113 25.01 -2.34 -23.09
CA ALA A 113 25.45 -2.67 -21.73
C ALA A 113 24.45 -3.60 -20.99
N THR A 114 23.17 -3.49 -21.33
CA THR A 114 22.10 -4.39 -20.87
C THR A 114 22.31 -5.82 -21.38
N LEU A 115 22.63 -6.01 -22.66
CA LEU A 115 22.90 -7.34 -23.23
C LEU A 115 24.15 -7.96 -22.63
N GLU A 116 25.17 -7.15 -22.33
CA GLU A 116 26.35 -7.60 -21.58
C GLU A 116 25.99 -8.10 -20.18
N CYS A 117 25.13 -7.37 -19.44
CA CYS A 117 24.63 -7.82 -18.14
C CYS A 117 23.90 -9.17 -18.23
N ALA A 118 23.01 -9.34 -19.21
CA ALA A 118 22.27 -10.58 -19.42
C ALA A 118 23.22 -11.76 -19.71
N ARG A 119 24.23 -11.56 -20.56
CA ARG A 119 25.24 -12.58 -20.92
C ARG A 119 26.16 -12.94 -19.76
N ALA A 120 26.47 -11.96 -18.90
CA ALA A 120 27.25 -12.14 -17.69
C ALA A 120 26.46 -12.82 -16.55
N GLY A 121 25.15 -13.03 -16.71
CA GLY A 121 24.32 -13.66 -15.68
C GLY A 121 23.97 -12.73 -14.52
N VAL A 122 23.93 -11.42 -14.78
CA VAL A 122 23.41 -10.42 -13.84
C VAL A 122 21.93 -10.70 -13.57
N THR A 123 21.54 -10.71 -12.30
CA THR A 123 20.14 -10.86 -11.89
C THR A 123 19.36 -9.56 -12.11
N THR A 124 18.05 -9.64 -12.31
CA THR A 124 17.18 -8.45 -12.43
C THR A 124 17.34 -7.49 -11.25
N GLY A 125 17.58 -8.01 -10.03
CA GLY A 125 17.81 -7.20 -8.84
C GLY A 125 19.14 -6.42 -8.88
N GLU A 126 20.24 -7.05 -9.29
CA GLU A 126 21.55 -6.39 -9.44
C GLU A 126 21.50 -5.33 -10.54
N TRP A 127 20.87 -5.65 -11.67
CA TRP A 127 20.65 -4.72 -12.77
C TRP A 127 19.85 -3.50 -12.32
N ALA A 128 18.66 -3.72 -11.72
CA ALA A 128 17.84 -2.62 -11.22
C ALA A 128 18.57 -1.81 -10.14
N GLY A 129 19.38 -2.45 -9.30
CA GLY A 129 20.23 -1.79 -8.31
C GLY A 129 21.24 -0.85 -8.94
N ALA A 130 21.99 -1.32 -9.93
CA ALA A 130 22.97 -0.49 -10.65
C ALA A 130 22.34 0.72 -11.35
N LEU A 131 21.17 0.55 -11.98
CA LEU A 131 20.45 1.69 -12.57
C LEU A 131 19.94 2.66 -11.50
N ARG A 132 19.50 2.16 -10.35
CA ARG A 132 19.06 2.98 -9.22
C ARG A 132 20.20 3.82 -8.63
N GLU A 133 21.43 3.32 -8.62
CA GLU A 133 22.60 4.11 -8.18
C GLU A 133 22.83 5.35 -9.05
N VAL A 134 22.49 5.29 -10.34
CA VAL A 134 22.69 6.40 -11.30
C VAL A 134 21.48 7.31 -11.38
N PHE A 135 20.27 6.73 -11.50
CA PHE A 135 19.04 7.49 -11.73
C PHE A 135 18.25 7.84 -10.46
N GLY A 136 18.57 7.19 -9.34
CA GLY A 136 17.76 7.22 -8.13
C GLY A 136 16.43 6.46 -8.28
N GLU A 137 15.51 6.72 -7.36
CA GLU A 137 14.15 6.19 -7.39
C GLU A 137 13.13 7.27 -7.68
N PHE A 138 12.20 6.98 -8.59
CA PHE A 138 11.06 7.87 -8.83
C PHE A 138 10.01 7.70 -7.74
N ARG A 139 9.67 8.79 -7.04
CA ARG A 139 8.53 8.87 -6.11
C ARG A 139 7.43 9.71 -6.74
N ALA A 140 6.34 9.05 -7.11
CA ALA A 140 5.24 9.68 -7.81
C ALA A 140 4.43 10.62 -6.89
N PRO A 141 3.93 11.75 -7.39
CA PRO A 141 2.98 12.57 -6.64
C PRO A 141 1.70 11.78 -6.36
N THR A 142 1.16 11.91 -5.14
CA THR A 142 0.01 11.12 -4.69
C THR A 142 -1.34 11.66 -5.19
N GLY A 143 -1.41 12.97 -5.48
CA GLY A 143 -2.64 13.66 -5.91
C GLY A 143 -3.69 13.89 -4.80
N VAL A 144 -3.48 13.34 -3.60
CA VAL A 144 -4.42 13.42 -2.46
C VAL A 144 -4.48 14.83 -1.87
N SER A 145 -3.33 15.45 -1.60
CA SER A 145 -3.28 16.77 -0.97
C SER A 145 -3.95 17.87 -1.81
N SER A 146 -3.86 17.74 -3.14
CA SER A 146 -4.43 18.67 -4.12
C SER A 146 -5.87 18.36 -4.52
N ALA A 147 -6.43 17.21 -4.13
CA ALA A 147 -7.78 16.83 -4.51
C ALA A 147 -8.80 17.74 -3.80
N PRO A 148 -9.82 18.29 -4.50
CA PRO A 148 -10.87 19.08 -3.86
C PRO A 148 -11.66 18.23 -2.87
N VAL A 149 -12.41 18.88 -1.97
CA VAL A 149 -13.36 18.20 -1.09
C VAL A 149 -14.49 17.66 -1.96
N ALA A 150 -14.61 16.33 -2.02
CA ALA A 150 -15.57 15.67 -2.90
C ALA A 150 -16.95 15.50 -2.25
N VAL A 151 -17.01 15.46 -0.92
CA VAL A 151 -18.26 15.32 -0.16
C VAL A 151 -18.33 16.41 0.91
N THR A 152 -19.36 17.23 0.86
CA THR A 152 -19.61 18.28 1.84
C THR A 152 -20.21 17.68 3.12
N ALA A 153 -19.67 18.05 4.27
CA ALA A 153 -20.20 17.65 5.57
C ALA A 153 -21.37 18.57 5.95
N GLU A 154 -22.46 18.51 5.20
CA GLU A 154 -23.69 19.24 5.51
C GLU A 154 -24.25 18.79 6.87
N GLU A 155 -24.89 19.71 7.58
CA GLU A 155 -25.39 19.46 8.93
C GLU A 155 -26.45 18.33 8.89
N GLY A 156 -26.20 17.28 9.68
CA GLY A 156 -27.06 16.09 9.72
C GLY A 156 -26.60 14.96 8.78
N SER A 157 -25.57 15.16 7.95
CA SER A 157 -24.96 14.07 7.17
C SER A 157 -24.12 13.13 8.04
N ALA A 158 -23.95 11.88 7.61
CA ALA A 158 -23.04 10.91 8.24
C ALA A 158 -21.61 11.47 8.40
N LEU A 159 -21.11 12.18 7.38
CA LEU A 159 -19.78 12.80 7.42
C LEU A 159 -19.69 13.90 8.49
N SER A 160 -20.75 14.70 8.68
CA SER A 160 -20.80 15.69 9.77
C SER A 160 -20.77 15.03 11.16
N GLY A 161 -21.41 13.87 11.29
CA GLY A 161 -21.37 13.04 12.50
C GLY A 161 -19.97 12.51 12.79
N VAL A 162 -19.30 11.92 11.79
CA VAL A 162 -17.92 11.44 11.92
C VAL A 162 -16.97 12.60 12.21
N ARG A 163 -17.13 13.77 11.58
CA ARG A 163 -16.30 14.95 11.87
C ARG A 163 -16.41 15.40 13.32
N ARG A 164 -17.63 15.47 13.87
CA ARG A 164 -17.82 15.74 15.31
C ARG A 164 -17.11 14.71 16.19
N LYS A 165 -17.18 13.43 15.81
CA LYS A 165 -16.50 12.35 16.54
C LYS A 165 -14.98 12.50 16.52
N VAL A 166 -14.39 12.87 15.38
CA VAL A 166 -12.96 13.17 15.23
C VAL A 166 -12.58 14.33 16.14
N ASP A 167 -13.31 15.44 16.07
CA ASP A 167 -13.03 16.65 16.85
C ASP A 167 -13.13 16.40 18.36
N LEU A 168 -14.16 15.67 18.82
CA LEU A 168 -14.32 15.32 20.23
C LEU A 168 -13.19 14.41 20.72
N THR A 169 -12.83 13.40 19.92
CA THR A 169 -11.73 12.49 20.26
C THR A 169 -10.40 13.22 20.34
N ALA A 170 -10.10 14.12 19.40
CA ALA A 170 -8.90 14.95 19.47
C ALA A 170 -8.85 15.79 20.78
N ARG A 171 -9.97 16.41 21.16
CA ARG A 171 -10.06 17.20 22.39
C ARG A 171 -9.84 16.37 23.66
N GLU A 172 -10.45 15.18 23.74
CA GLU A 172 -10.30 14.29 24.89
C GLU A 172 -8.88 13.72 25.03
N LEU A 173 -8.19 13.50 23.91
CA LEU A 173 -6.77 13.15 23.90
C LEU A 173 -5.84 14.36 24.16
N GLY A 174 -6.38 15.57 24.21
CA GLY A 174 -5.59 16.79 24.42
C GLY A 174 -4.73 17.19 23.21
N VAL A 175 -5.05 16.69 22.01
CA VAL A 175 -4.31 16.97 20.77
C VAL A 175 -5.07 17.96 19.88
N GLY A 176 -4.36 18.66 19.00
CA GLY A 176 -4.99 19.60 18.07
C GLY A 176 -5.83 18.92 16.99
N LYS A 177 -5.31 17.83 16.41
CA LYS A 177 -5.97 16.99 15.40
C LYS A 177 -5.54 15.54 15.56
N LEU A 178 -6.44 14.62 15.18
CA LEU A 178 -6.07 13.22 14.99
C LEU A 178 -5.25 13.08 13.72
N ARG A 179 -4.18 12.31 13.79
CA ARG A 179 -3.30 11.99 12.67
C ARG A 179 -3.51 10.55 12.22
N PHE A 180 -3.68 10.36 10.92
CA PHE A 180 -3.91 9.04 10.34
C PHE A 180 -2.94 8.78 9.20
N LEU A 181 -2.11 7.75 9.34
CA LEU A 181 -1.21 7.31 8.28
C LEU A 181 -1.88 6.27 7.42
N VAL A 182 -1.90 6.50 6.11
CA VAL A 182 -2.31 5.50 5.12
C VAL A 182 -1.07 4.96 4.43
N GLY A 183 -0.78 3.67 4.65
CA GLY A 183 0.40 2.99 4.13
C GLY A 183 0.03 1.94 3.09
N LYS A 184 0.91 1.76 2.10
CA LYS A 184 0.82 0.66 1.12
C LYS A 184 2.12 -0.14 1.12
N PRO A 185 2.20 -1.22 1.93
CA PRO A 185 3.42 -1.98 2.07
C PRO A 185 3.71 -2.84 0.85
N GLY A 186 5.00 -3.06 0.56
CA GLY A 186 5.47 -4.02 -0.45
C GLY A 186 5.49 -3.45 -1.87
N LEU A 187 5.07 -4.23 -2.87
CA LEU A 187 5.09 -3.81 -4.28
C LEU A 187 3.70 -3.44 -4.83
N ASP A 188 2.67 -3.40 -3.97
CA ASP A 188 1.29 -3.16 -4.37
C ASP A 188 1.10 -1.76 -4.97
N GLY A 189 0.79 -1.73 -6.27
CA GLY A 189 0.52 -0.50 -7.03
C GLY A 189 -0.93 -0.02 -6.97
N HIS A 190 -1.85 -0.76 -6.36
CA HIS A 190 -3.28 -0.41 -6.35
C HIS A 190 -3.58 0.72 -5.36
N SER A 191 -3.50 1.96 -5.82
CA SER A 191 -3.62 3.13 -4.95
C SER A 191 -5.03 3.68 -4.79
N ASN A 192 -5.96 3.31 -5.67
CA ASN A 192 -7.32 3.86 -5.70
C ASN A 192 -8.03 3.80 -4.34
N GLY A 193 -8.04 2.65 -3.66
CA GLY A 193 -8.71 2.50 -2.37
C GLY A 193 -8.06 3.37 -1.29
N ALA A 194 -6.73 3.28 -1.16
CA ALA A 194 -5.95 4.06 -0.20
C ALA A 194 -6.16 5.57 -0.37
N GLU A 195 -6.18 6.06 -1.62
CA GLU A 195 -6.42 7.47 -1.92
C GLU A 195 -7.82 7.93 -1.49
N GLN A 196 -8.85 7.10 -1.71
CA GLN A 196 -10.21 7.45 -1.30
C GLN A 196 -10.38 7.44 0.23
N ILE A 197 -9.76 6.47 0.92
CA ILE A 197 -9.68 6.48 2.39
C ILE A 197 -8.97 7.75 2.88
N ALA A 198 -7.83 8.09 2.29
CA ALA A 198 -7.05 9.28 2.67
C ALA A 198 -7.83 10.58 2.44
N VAL A 199 -8.50 10.73 1.30
CA VAL A 199 -9.36 11.90 1.00
C VAL A 199 -10.53 11.97 1.99
N ARG A 200 -11.25 10.86 2.24
CA ARG A 200 -12.39 10.89 3.17
C ARG A 200 -11.97 11.13 4.61
N ALA A 201 -10.84 10.59 5.07
CA ALA A 201 -10.31 10.85 6.40
C ALA A 201 -9.96 12.34 6.58
N ARG A 202 -9.31 12.95 5.59
CA ARG A 202 -9.05 14.40 5.55
C ARG A 202 -10.35 15.19 5.62
N ASP A 203 -11.34 14.83 4.79
CA ASP A 203 -12.64 15.49 4.77
C ASP A 203 -13.40 15.28 6.10
N ALA A 204 -13.14 14.20 6.84
CA ALA A 204 -13.65 13.96 8.18
C ALA A 204 -12.90 14.73 9.29
N GLY A 205 -11.81 15.44 8.98
CA GLY A 205 -11.08 16.30 9.92
C GLY A 205 -9.71 15.78 10.37
N PHE A 206 -9.29 14.60 9.92
CA PHE A 206 -7.94 14.08 10.20
C PHE A 206 -6.86 14.92 9.51
N GLU A 207 -5.68 14.96 10.14
CA GLU A 207 -4.42 15.22 9.45
C GLU A 207 -3.92 13.89 8.86
N VAL A 208 -3.86 13.78 7.53
CA VAL A 208 -3.58 12.51 6.85
C VAL A 208 -2.16 12.48 6.31
N VAL A 209 -1.42 11.45 6.70
CA VAL A 209 -0.08 11.15 6.19
C VAL A 209 -0.20 10.08 5.10
N TYR A 210 0.04 10.45 3.85
CA TYR A 210 0.04 9.51 2.73
C TYR A 210 1.27 9.71 1.85
N GLN A 211 2.22 8.77 1.95
CA GLN A 211 3.51 8.81 1.23
C GLN A 211 3.47 8.04 -0.11
N GLY A 212 2.29 7.57 -0.53
CA GLY A 212 2.10 6.89 -1.80
C GLY A 212 2.23 5.37 -1.70
N ILE A 213 2.78 4.77 -2.75
CA ILE A 213 2.85 3.31 -2.93
C ILE A 213 4.28 2.79 -2.74
N ARG A 214 4.37 1.48 -2.56
CA ARG A 214 5.64 0.74 -2.51
C ARG A 214 6.56 1.18 -1.39
N LEU A 215 6.01 1.19 -0.18
CA LEU A 215 6.75 1.45 1.05
C LEU A 215 7.16 0.13 1.69
N THR A 216 8.33 0.09 2.31
CA THR A 216 8.67 -1.04 3.18
C THR A 216 7.89 -0.94 4.50
N PRO A 217 7.65 -2.06 5.21
CA PRO A 217 7.13 -2.01 6.57
C PRO A 217 7.92 -1.06 7.48
N GLU A 218 9.24 -1.04 7.35
CA GLU A 218 10.14 -0.12 8.05
C GLU A 218 9.81 1.35 7.80
N GLN A 219 9.73 1.76 6.54
CA GLN A 219 9.39 3.13 6.17
C GLN A 219 8.02 3.58 6.71
N ILE A 220 7.06 2.66 6.77
CA ILE A 220 5.73 2.93 7.31
C ILE A 220 5.81 3.14 8.82
N VAL A 221 6.56 2.31 9.54
CA VAL A 221 6.75 2.47 11.00
C VAL A 221 7.52 3.75 11.31
N ASP A 222 8.61 4.03 10.60
CA ASP A 222 9.39 5.25 10.79
C ASP A 222 8.54 6.50 10.59
N ALA A 223 7.70 6.51 9.55
CA ALA A 223 6.76 7.60 9.31
C ALA A 223 5.67 7.70 10.38
N ALA A 224 5.16 6.57 10.86
CA ALA A 224 4.15 6.55 11.93
C ALA A 224 4.69 7.18 13.23
N LEU A 225 5.94 6.86 13.57
CA LEU A 225 6.62 7.41 14.75
C LEU A 225 6.99 8.88 14.57
N ALA A 226 7.57 9.24 13.43
CA ALA A 226 8.00 10.60 13.14
C ALA A 226 6.84 11.60 13.12
N GLU A 227 5.68 11.16 12.62
CA GLU A 227 4.48 11.98 12.51
C GLU A 227 3.55 11.88 13.73
N ASP A 228 3.89 11.08 14.74
CA ASP A 228 3.10 10.87 15.97
C ASP A 228 1.63 10.54 15.65
N VAL A 229 1.44 9.46 14.88
CA VAL A 229 0.14 9.11 14.31
C VAL A 229 -0.74 8.39 15.32
N HIS A 230 -2.05 8.63 15.24
CA HIS A 230 -3.02 8.03 16.14
C HIS A 230 -3.55 6.69 15.61
N ALA A 231 -3.34 6.40 14.32
CA ALA A 231 -3.66 5.13 13.70
C ALA A 231 -2.85 4.93 12.42
N VAL A 232 -2.62 3.66 12.06
CA VAL A 232 -2.00 3.25 10.80
C VAL A 232 -3.00 2.41 10.01
N GLY A 233 -3.35 2.84 8.80
CA GLY A 233 -4.20 2.11 7.86
C GLY A 233 -3.37 1.52 6.73
N LEU A 234 -3.28 0.19 6.66
CA LEU A 234 -2.56 -0.53 5.62
C LEU A 234 -3.52 -0.97 4.52
N SER A 235 -3.31 -0.50 3.29
CA SER A 235 -4.10 -0.90 2.12
C SER A 235 -3.35 -1.92 1.26
N ILE A 236 -3.85 -3.16 1.18
CA ILE A 236 -3.20 -4.29 0.51
C ILE A 236 -4.19 -5.02 -0.42
N LEU A 237 -3.86 -5.06 -1.71
CA LEU A 237 -4.66 -5.75 -2.74
C LEU A 237 -3.86 -6.85 -3.46
N SER A 238 -2.59 -7.04 -3.09
CA SER A 238 -1.65 -7.97 -3.72
C SER A 238 -1.60 -9.37 -3.09
N GLY A 239 -2.41 -9.65 -2.06
CA GLY A 239 -2.37 -10.91 -1.32
C GLY A 239 -1.18 -11.05 -0.36
N SER A 240 -0.39 -9.99 -0.17
CA SER A 240 0.80 -9.99 0.69
C SER A 240 0.51 -9.63 2.16
N HIS A 241 -0.77 -9.53 2.54
CA HIS A 241 -1.20 -9.12 3.88
C HIS A 241 -0.73 -10.08 4.97
N ALA A 242 -0.72 -11.38 4.69
CA ALA A 242 -0.30 -12.41 5.64
C ALA A 242 1.17 -12.28 6.09
N ARG A 243 2.03 -11.62 5.28
CA ARG A 243 3.45 -11.39 5.61
C ARG A 243 3.73 -9.95 6.03
N LEU A 244 3.20 -8.98 5.27
CA LEU A 244 3.56 -7.57 5.46
C LEU A 244 2.86 -6.91 6.65
N VAL A 245 1.62 -7.31 6.98
CA VAL A 245 0.91 -6.73 8.13
C VAL A 245 1.54 -7.19 9.45
N PRO A 246 1.84 -8.49 9.65
CA PRO A 246 2.59 -8.92 10.84
C PRO A 246 3.97 -8.25 10.98
N ASP A 247 4.69 -8.01 9.88
CA ASP A 247 5.99 -7.30 9.92
C ASP A 247 5.82 -5.85 10.43
N VAL A 248 4.79 -5.13 9.96
CA VAL A 248 4.47 -3.78 10.49
C VAL A 248 4.14 -3.83 11.99
N LEU A 249 3.30 -4.77 12.41
CA LEU A 249 2.93 -4.94 13.83
C LEU A 249 4.14 -5.23 14.70
N GLU A 250 5.01 -6.15 14.26
CA GLU A 250 6.21 -6.51 15.00
C GLU A 250 7.19 -5.34 15.10
N ARG A 251 7.37 -4.56 14.03
CA ARG A 251 8.22 -3.37 14.06
C ARG A 251 7.68 -2.28 14.97
N LEU A 252 6.37 -2.03 14.97
CA LEU A 252 5.74 -1.12 15.94
C LEU A 252 5.95 -1.60 17.38
N ARG A 253 5.82 -2.91 17.62
CA ARG A 253 6.08 -3.52 18.93
C ARG A 253 7.52 -3.33 19.38
N VAL A 254 8.49 -3.58 18.50
CA VAL A 254 9.93 -3.38 18.77
C VAL A 254 10.24 -1.91 19.04
N ALA A 255 9.56 -0.98 18.35
CA ALA A 255 9.67 0.45 18.58
C ALA A 255 8.93 0.96 19.83
N GLY A 256 8.17 0.11 20.53
CA GLY A 256 7.40 0.48 21.71
C GLY A 256 6.08 1.21 21.44
N ALA A 257 5.60 1.23 20.20
CA ALA A 257 4.40 1.94 19.75
C ALA A 257 3.18 1.00 19.58
N THR A 258 2.94 0.15 20.57
CA THR A 258 1.84 -0.83 20.56
C THR A 258 0.46 -0.21 20.80
N ASP A 259 0.43 1.05 21.22
CA ASP A 259 -0.76 1.86 21.43
C ASP A 259 -1.33 2.44 20.14
N ILE A 260 -0.59 2.40 19.03
CA ILE A 260 -1.07 2.81 17.71
C ILE A 260 -1.89 1.67 17.09
N PRO A 261 -3.23 1.77 16.98
CA PRO A 261 -4.03 0.76 16.32
C PRO A 261 -3.67 0.66 14.84
N VAL A 262 -3.44 -0.57 14.38
CA VAL A 262 -3.25 -0.90 12.97
C VAL A 262 -4.55 -1.41 12.38
N ILE A 263 -4.98 -0.82 11.28
CA ILE A 263 -6.14 -1.19 10.49
C ILE A 263 -5.65 -1.79 9.18
N ALA A 264 -6.19 -2.94 8.78
CA ALA A 264 -5.91 -3.52 7.48
C ALA A 264 -7.11 -3.34 6.53
N GLY A 265 -6.85 -3.06 5.27
CA GLY A 265 -7.88 -2.89 4.26
C GLY A 265 -7.47 -3.45 2.91
N GLY A 266 -8.44 -3.94 2.12
CA GLY A 266 -8.22 -4.36 0.74
C GLY A 266 -8.79 -5.75 0.44
N ILE A 267 -8.13 -6.52 -0.44
CA ILE A 267 -8.61 -7.85 -0.83
C ILE A 267 -8.08 -8.87 0.17
N ILE A 268 -8.84 -9.08 1.25
CA ILE A 268 -8.47 -9.96 2.36
C ILE A 268 -9.58 -11.01 2.54
N PRO A 269 -9.26 -12.31 2.40
CA PRO A 269 -10.20 -13.41 2.67
C PRO A 269 -10.70 -13.40 4.12
N GLY A 270 -11.83 -14.07 4.38
CA GLY A 270 -12.45 -14.12 5.71
C GLY A 270 -11.53 -14.75 6.76
N GLY A 271 -11.00 -15.94 6.47
CA GLY A 271 -10.06 -16.63 7.36
C GLY A 271 -8.79 -15.82 7.65
N ASP A 272 -8.23 -15.15 6.64
CA ASP A 272 -7.06 -14.30 6.82
C ASP A 272 -7.37 -13.06 7.67
N ALA A 273 -8.57 -12.48 7.53
CA ALA A 273 -9.00 -11.37 8.36
C ALA A 273 -9.10 -11.76 9.84
N GLU A 274 -9.55 -12.97 10.16
CA GLU A 274 -9.55 -13.51 11.53
C GLU A 274 -8.13 -13.69 12.07
N GLN A 275 -7.22 -14.25 11.28
CA GLN A 275 -5.81 -14.40 11.66
C GLN A 275 -5.14 -13.06 11.90
N LEU A 276 -5.39 -12.07 11.05
CA LEU A 276 -4.86 -10.71 11.22
C LEU A 276 -5.36 -10.06 12.51
N ARG A 277 -6.65 -10.20 12.84
CA ARG A 277 -7.20 -9.70 14.10
C ARG A 277 -6.57 -10.41 15.30
N ALA A 278 -6.40 -11.72 15.23
CA ALA A 278 -5.72 -12.50 16.28
C ALA A 278 -4.25 -12.08 16.46
N ALA A 279 -3.58 -11.63 15.39
CA ALA A 279 -2.22 -11.11 15.42
C ALA A 279 -2.10 -9.67 15.97
N GLY A 280 -3.22 -8.97 16.19
CA GLY A 280 -3.25 -7.62 16.78
C GLY A 280 -3.73 -6.50 15.85
N VAL A 281 -4.22 -6.82 14.65
CA VAL A 281 -4.90 -5.83 13.80
C VAL A 281 -6.23 -5.42 14.46
N ALA A 282 -6.44 -4.11 14.65
CA ALA A 282 -7.61 -3.58 15.34
C ALA A 282 -8.91 -3.76 14.54
N ALA A 283 -8.85 -3.53 13.23
CA ALA A 283 -9.98 -3.70 12.32
C ALA A 283 -9.51 -4.13 10.92
N VAL A 284 -10.36 -4.89 10.22
CA VAL A 284 -10.13 -5.34 8.84
C VAL A 284 -11.33 -4.93 7.99
N PHE A 285 -11.07 -4.19 6.90
CA PHE A 285 -12.07 -3.75 5.94
C PHE A 285 -11.81 -4.37 4.56
N THR A 286 -12.86 -4.90 3.94
CA THR A 286 -12.83 -5.65 2.68
C THR A 286 -13.68 -4.94 1.62
N PRO A 287 -13.76 -5.41 0.36
CA PRO A 287 -14.61 -4.78 -0.65
C PRO A 287 -16.11 -4.77 -0.30
N LYS A 288 -16.54 -5.59 0.66
CA LYS A 288 -17.91 -5.57 1.20
C LYS A 288 -18.18 -4.31 2.01
N ASP A 289 -17.13 -3.70 2.57
CA ASP A 289 -17.19 -2.46 3.32
C ASP A 289 -17.10 -1.28 2.33
N PHE A 290 -18.22 -0.94 1.71
CA PHE A 290 -18.26 0.09 0.68
C PHE A 290 -18.55 1.51 1.20
N ASP A 291 -19.08 1.64 2.43
CA ASP A 291 -19.31 2.92 3.10
C ASP A 291 -18.00 3.45 3.71
N ILE A 292 -17.33 4.32 2.96
CA ILE A 292 -16.04 4.88 3.39
C ILE A 292 -16.23 5.78 4.62
N THR A 293 -17.37 6.47 4.74
CA THR A 293 -17.62 7.35 5.90
C THR A 293 -17.74 6.54 7.18
N GLY A 294 -18.49 5.44 7.13
CA GLY A 294 -18.57 4.48 8.22
C GLY A 294 -17.22 3.88 8.61
N ILE A 295 -16.38 3.54 7.62
CA ILE A 295 -15.01 3.07 7.86
C ILE A 295 -14.19 4.10 8.64
N ILE A 296 -14.23 5.38 8.26
CA ILE A 296 -13.52 6.43 9.02
C ILE A 296 -14.08 6.55 10.45
N GLY A 297 -15.40 6.48 10.61
CA GLY A 297 -16.04 6.48 11.94
C GLY A 297 -15.59 5.31 12.82
N ARG A 298 -15.40 4.13 12.23
CA ARG A 298 -14.86 2.94 12.91
C ARG A 298 -13.37 3.05 13.22
N ILE A 299 -12.57 3.70 12.37
CA ILE A 299 -11.16 3.99 12.69
C ILE A 299 -11.08 4.88 13.93
N VAL A 300 -11.96 5.88 14.06
CA VAL A 300 -12.03 6.70 15.29
C VAL A 300 -12.37 5.84 16.51
N ASP A 301 -13.26 4.84 16.39
CA ASP A 301 -13.55 3.92 17.49
C ASP A 301 -12.32 3.12 17.93
N GLU A 302 -11.52 2.61 16.99
CA GLU A 302 -10.31 1.87 17.34
C GLU A 302 -9.26 2.79 18.00
N ILE A 303 -9.15 4.06 17.59
CA ILE A 303 -8.32 5.08 18.26
C ILE A 303 -8.79 5.28 19.70
N ARG A 304 -10.10 5.49 19.90
CA ARG A 304 -10.70 5.69 21.24
C ARG A 304 -10.46 4.47 22.13
N LYS A 305 -10.67 3.27 21.60
CA LYS A 305 -10.44 2.01 22.31
C LYS A 305 -8.98 1.83 22.73
N ALA A 306 -8.03 2.09 21.83
CA ALA A 306 -6.60 2.02 22.14
C ALA A 306 -6.21 2.99 23.28
N ASN A 307 -6.88 4.14 23.33
CA ASN A 307 -6.67 5.18 24.35
C ASN A 307 -7.62 5.09 25.55
N LYS A 308 -8.43 4.02 25.67
CA LYS A 308 -9.38 3.79 26.77
C LYS A 308 -10.38 4.93 26.98
N LEU A 309 -10.80 5.58 25.89
CA LEU A 309 -11.88 6.56 25.88
C LEU A 309 -13.23 5.88 25.69
N ASP A 310 -14.30 6.47 26.23
CA ASP A 310 -15.67 5.96 26.11
C ASP A 310 -16.11 5.91 24.64
N PRO A 311 -16.97 4.96 24.23
CA PRO A 311 -17.47 4.94 22.86
C PRO A 311 -18.33 6.17 22.56
N LEU A 312 -18.27 6.66 21.31
CA LEU A 312 -19.15 7.71 20.81
C LEU A 312 -20.07 7.13 19.76
N GLU A 313 -21.38 7.17 20.01
CA GLU A 313 -22.37 6.89 18.98
C GLU A 313 -22.42 8.07 18.00
N VAL A 314 -22.32 7.78 16.71
CA VAL A 314 -22.65 8.74 15.67
C VAL A 314 -24.15 8.59 15.42
N PRO A 315 -24.98 9.62 15.63
CA PRO A 315 -26.38 9.56 15.20
C PRO A 315 -26.40 9.29 13.69
N VAL A 316 -27.05 8.20 13.30
CA VAL A 316 -27.27 7.82 11.90
C VAL A 316 -28.29 8.75 11.27
#